data_AF-A0A359D5C2-F1
#
_entry.id   AF-A0A359D5C2-F1
#
_cell.length_a   1.000
_cell.length_b   1.000
_cell.length_c   1.000
_cell.angle_alpha   90.00
_cell.angle_beta   90.00
_cell.angle_gamma   90.00
#
_symmetry.space_group_name_H-M   'P 1'
#
loop_
_entity.id
_entity.type
_entity.pdbx_description
1 polymer ?
#
loop_
_entity_poly.entity_id
_entity_poly.type
_entity_poly.pdbx_seq_one_letter_code
_entity_poly.pdbx_strand_id
1 'polypeptide(L)' 'TLLKKLRAVGQREAERLNIAPELMLRKKTLEALLKSGYPNGPYQLPDTLRGWRRELMGQALLDCLAAEGESA' A
#
# COMPACT_ATOMS: atom_id res chain seq x y z
N THR A 1 -10.31 -9.25 -0.40
CA THR A 1 -10.57 -7.85 -0.83
C THR A 1 -9.24 -7.12 -0.90
N LEU A 2 -9.07 -6.26 -1.90
CA LEU A 2 -7.83 -5.51 -2.16
C LEU A 2 -7.29 -4.81 -0.90
N LEU A 3 -8.16 -4.19 -0.11
CA LEU A 3 -7.79 -3.57 1.18
C LEU A 3 -7.11 -4.53 2.17
N LYS A 4 -7.54 -5.80 2.23
CA LYS A 4 -6.92 -6.80 3.11
C LYS A 4 -5.50 -7.13 2.64
N LYS A 5 -5.28 -7.26 1.33
CA LYS A 5 -3.94 -7.53 0.77
C LYS A 5 -2.98 -6.38 1.05
N LEU A 6 -3.41 -5.14 0.82
CA LEU A 6 -2.61 -3.94 1.14
C LEU A 6 -2.27 -3.84 2.64
N ARG A 7 -3.24 -4.13 3.52
CA ARG A 7 -2.98 -4.18 4.97
C ARG A 7 -1.96 -5.23 5.35
N ALA A 8 -2.00 -6.40 4.71
CA ALA A 8 -1.03 -7.48 4.97
C ALA A 8 0.40 -7.06 4.62
N VAL A 9 0.60 -6.30 3.53
CA VAL A 9 1.91 -5.71 3.18
C VAL A 9 2.41 -4.80 4.30
N GLY A 10 1.58 -3.86 4.74
CA GLY A 10 1.95 -2.95 5.84
C GLY A 10 2.21 -3.68 7.16
N GLN A 11 1.46 -4.75 7.45
CA GLN A 11 1.61 -5.56 8.65
C GLN A 11 2.92 -6.33 8.69
N ARG A 12 3.31 -6.97 7.57
CA ARG A 12 4.56 -7.72 7.47
C ARG A 12 5.79 -6.83 7.73
N GLU A 13 5.79 -5.62 7.18
CA GLU A 13 6.89 -4.68 7.40
C GLU A 13 6.85 -4.07 8.81
N ALA A 14 5.66 -3.88 9.37
CA ALA A 14 5.47 -3.46 10.76
C ALA A 14 6.07 -4.49 11.74
N GLU A 15 5.79 -5.79 11.53
CA GLU A 15 6.33 -6.88 12.35
C GLU A 15 7.85 -6.96 12.25
N ARG A 16 8.40 -6.83 11.03
CA ARG A 16 9.86 -6.81 10.78
C ARG A 16 10.57 -5.69 11.53
N LEU A 17 9.94 -4.53 11.62
CA LEU A 17 10.52 -3.35 12.27
C LEU A 17 10.11 -3.23 13.74
N ASN A 18 9.27 -4.13 14.25
CA ASN A 18 8.67 -4.07 15.58
C ASN A 18 7.90 -2.75 15.84
N ILE A 19 7.16 -2.27 14.84
CA ILE A 19 6.38 -1.03 14.91
C ILE A 19 4.88 -1.36 14.75
N ALA A 20 4.00 -0.50 15.25
CA ALA A 20 2.57 -0.65 15.04
C ALA A 20 2.18 -0.54 13.54
N PRO A 21 1.36 -1.48 13.01
CA PRO A 21 0.96 -1.46 11.60
C PRO A 21 0.14 -0.23 11.20
N GLU A 22 -0.55 0.39 12.14
CA GLU A 22 -1.26 1.67 11.90
C GLU A 22 -0.31 2.85 11.69
N LEU A 23 0.92 2.76 12.23
CA LEU A 23 1.97 3.75 12.01
C LEU A 23 2.59 3.58 10.62
N MET A 24 2.71 2.32 10.17
CA MET A 24 3.14 1.97 8.82
C MET A 24 2.11 2.38 7.77
N LEU A 25 0.88 1.93 7.94
CA LEU A 25 -0.18 2.01 6.94
C LEU A 25 -1.48 2.53 7.58
N ARG A 26 -1.78 3.81 7.37
CA ARG A 26 -3.04 4.42 7.82
C ARG A 26 -4.15 4.15 6.82
N LYS A 27 -5.39 4.11 7.32
CA LYS A 27 -6.60 4.02 6.48
C LYS A 27 -6.63 5.11 5.38
N LYS A 28 -6.28 6.35 5.73
CA LYS A 28 -6.16 7.46 4.76
C LYS A 28 -5.16 7.19 3.64
N THR A 29 -4.04 6.52 3.94
CA THR A 29 -3.03 6.18 2.93
C THR A 29 -3.57 5.12 1.97
N LEU A 30 -4.22 4.07 2.49
CA LEU A 30 -4.89 3.05 1.68
C LEU A 30 -5.94 3.65 0.74
N GLU A 31 -6.79 4.55 1.26
CA GLU A 31 -7.82 5.22 0.47
C GLU A 31 -7.22 6.11 -0.63
N ALA A 32 -6.18 6.90 -0.30
CA ALA A 32 -5.50 7.75 -1.29
C ALA A 32 -4.82 6.92 -2.39
N LEU A 33 -4.24 5.78 -2.01
CA LEU A 33 -3.53 4.89 -2.91
C LEU A 33 -4.51 4.18 -3.87
N LEU A 34 -5.67 3.74 -3.37
CA LEU A 34 -6.77 3.26 -4.21
C LEU A 34 -7.29 4.35 -5.15
N LYS A 35 -7.56 5.56 -4.62
CA LYS A 35 -8.06 6.69 -5.40
C LYS A 35 -7.11 7.15 -6.51
N SER A 36 -5.81 6.86 -6.40
CA SER A 36 -4.82 7.25 -7.40
C SER A 36 -4.96 6.51 -8.74
N GLY A 37 -5.39 5.25 -8.71
CA GLY A 37 -5.40 4.39 -9.89
C GLY A 37 -6.65 3.53 -10.03
N TYR A 38 -7.62 3.60 -9.12
CA TYR A 38 -8.86 2.84 -9.28
C TYR A 38 -9.76 3.44 -10.37
N PRO A 39 -10.33 2.65 -11.29
CA PRO A 39 -10.15 1.19 -11.46
C PRO A 39 -9.03 0.76 -12.43
N ASN A 40 -8.56 1.62 -13.33
CA ASN A 40 -7.77 1.20 -14.52
C ASN A 40 -6.26 1.49 -14.46
N GLY A 41 -5.75 1.99 -13.35
CA GLY A 41 -4.36 2.38 -13.15
C GLY A 41 -3.94 3.63 -13.95
N PRO A 42 -2.66 4.05 -13.83
CA PRO A 42 -1.62 3.46 -12.99
C PRO A 42 -1.79 3.84 -11.51
N TYR A 43 -1.62 2.87 -10.62
CA TYR A 43 -1.59 3.16 -9.18
C TYR A 43 -0.31 3.93 -8.83
N GLN A 44 -0.45 4.95 -7.99
CA GLN A 44 0.65 5.78 -7.55
C GLN A 44 0.71 5.83 -6.04
N LEU A 45 1.94 5.89 -5.52
CA LEU A 45 2.15 6.05 -4.09
C LEU A 45 1.73 7.47 -3.69
N PRO A 46 0.83 7.62 -2.71
CA PRO A 46 0.38 8.93 -2.27
C PRO A 46 1.50 9.67 -1.56
N ASP A 47 1.39 10.98 -1.54
CA ASP A 47 2.35 11.87 -0.89
C ASP A 47 2.56 11.60 0.61
N THR A 48 1.54 11.01 1.24
CA THR A 48 1.58 10.62 2.65
C THR A 48 2.52 9.43 2.92
N LEU A 49 2.90 8.69 1.89
CA LEU A 49 3.85 7.58 1.90
C LEU A 49 5.17 8.02 1.25
N ARG A 50 5.98 8.75 2.02
CA ARG A 50 7.31 9.25 1.60
C ARG A 50 8.41 8.75 2.56
N GLY A 51 9.66 8.85 2.09
CA GLY A 51 10.86 8.42 2.81
C GLY A 51 10.92 6.90 3.00
N TRP A 52 11.42 6.47 4.16
CA TRP A 52 11.67 5.06 4.48
C TRP A 52 10.45 4.14 4.29
N ARG A 53 9.21 4.63 4.52
CA ARG A 53 7.99 3.83 4.27
C ARG A 53 7.83 3.48 2.79
N ARG A 54 8.10 4.44 1.89
CA ARG A 54 8.05 4.18 0.44
C ARG A 54 9.15 3.21 0.02
N GLU A 55 10.33 3.32 0.60
CA GLU A 55 11.46 2.44 0.25
C GLU A 55 11.25 1.01 0.73
N LEU A 56 10.64 0.81 1.90
CA LEU A 56 10.40 -0.53 2.44
C LEU A 56 9.20 -1.23 1.81
N MET A 57 8.08 -0.53 1.62
CA MET A 57 6.82 -1.17 1.17
C MET A 57 6.17 -0.53 -0.05
N GLY A 58 6.69 0.58 -0.57
CA GLY A 58 6.07 1.27 -1.71
C GLY A 58 5.96 0.37 -2.93
N GLN A 59 7.02 -0.35 -3.28
CA GLN A 59 6.98 -1.28 -4.41
C GLN A 59 6.02 -2.45 -4.16
N ALA A 60 6.03 -3.03 -2.96
CA ALA A 60 5.15 -4.14 -2.60
C ALA A 60 3.66 -3.76 -2.63
N LEU A 61 3.32 -2.51 -2.28
CA LEU A 61 1.96 -1.99 -2.40
C LEU A 61 1.54 -1.86 -3.87
N LEU A 62 2.41 -1.31 -4.73
CA LEU A 62 2.16 -1.17 -6.16
C LEU A 62 2.03 -2.53 -6.86
N ASP A 63 2.90 -3.48 -6.54
CA ASP A 63 2.88 -4.85 -7.07
C ASP A 63 1.57 -5.56 -6.71
N CYS A 64 1.13 -5.45 -5.45
CA CYS A 64 -0.14 -5.96 -4.99
C CYS A 64 -1.35 -5.39 -5.75
N LEU A 65 -1.25 -4.15 -6.25
CA LEU A 65 -2.32 -3.49 -7.00
C LEU A 65 -2.28 -3.82 -8.48
N ALA A 66 -1.08 -3.87 -9.08
CA ALA A 66 -0.90 -4.28 -10.46
C ALA A 66 -1.46 -5.70 -10.67
N ALA A 67 -1.12 -6.62 -9.75
CA ALA A 67 -1.64 -7.99 -9.77
C ALA A 67 -3.18 -8.08 -9.70
N GLU A 68 -3.85 -7.10 -9.07
CA GLU A 68 -5.32 -7.05 -9.01
C GLU A 68 -5.93 -6.32 -10.21
N GLY A 69 -5.30 -5.27 -10.72
CA GLY A 69 -5.75 -4.52 -11.91
C GLY A 69 -5.64 -5.32 -13.21
N GLU A 70 -4.71 -6.28 -13.28
CA GLU A 70 -4.62 -7.25 -14.40
C GLU A 70 -5.68 -8.36 -14.32
N SER A 71 -6.36 -8.51 -13.18
CA SER A 71 -7.38 -9.54 -12.96
C SER A 71 -8.83 -9.02 -13.07
N ALA A 72 -9.03 -7.75 -13.43
CA ALA A 72 -10.33 -7.06 -13.45
C ALA A 72 -10.88 -6.84 -14.87
#